data_AF-D4S1V5-F1
#
_entry.id   AF-D4S1V5-F1
#
_cell.length_a   1.000
_cell.length_b   1.000
_cell.length_c   1.000
_cell.angle_alpha   90.00
_cell.angle_beta   90.00
_cell.angle_gamma   90.00
#
_symmetry.space_group_name_H-M   'P 1'
#
loop_
_entity.id
_entity.type
_entity.pdbx_description
1 polymer ?
#
loop_
_entity_poly.entity_id
_entity_poly.type
_entity_poly.pdbx_seq_one_letter_code
_entity_poly.pdbx_strand_id
1 'polypeptide(L)'
;MNKCERGHYYDENKFSKCPVCDEDMNKKNIAFLECIFGTGMGKKYPIHEGLNRIGTGCQMDIHLTDDIQITRDNHCTIVYDIDKDKYKIVPSTGSFTYLNNVLLRKPKYIHENDVFRIGRSNFRLVKK
;
A
#
# COMPACT_ATOMS: atom_id res chain seq x y z
N MET A 1 -26.27 -2.16 9.04
CA MET A 1 -24.99 -1.75 8.40
C MET A 1 -23.89 -2.53 9.08
N ASN A 2 -23.23 -3.41 8.34
CA ASN A 2 -22.12 -4.20 8.84
C ASN A 2 -20.79 -3.56 8.46
N LYS A 3 -19.74 -3.94 9.19
CA LYS A 3 -18.36 -3.54 8.95
C LYS A 3 -17.51 -4.79 8.70
N CYS A 4 -16.78 -4.84 7.59
CA CYS A 4 -15.89 -5.97 7.28
C CYS A 4 -14.58 -5.90 8.09
N GLU A 5 -13.75 -6.94 8.02
CA GLU A 5 -12.44 -6.99 8.68
C GLU A 5 -11.49 -5.88 8.21
N ARG A 6 -11.57 -5.48 6.93
CA ARG A 6 -10.82 -4.33 6.38
C ARG A 6 -11.43 -2.98 6.75
N GLY A 7 -12.53 -2.96 7.50
CA GLY A 7 -13.13 -1.76 8.05
C GLY A 7 -14.07 -0.98 7.13
N HIS A 8 -14.46 -1.52 5.98
CA HIS A 8 -15.49 -0.93 5.10
C HIS A 8 -16.89 -1.20 5.65
N TYR A 9 -17.77 -0.21 5.53
CA TYR A 9 -19.19 -0.36 5.87
C TYR A 9 -19.98 -0.80 4.64
N TYR A 10 -20.91 -1.75 4.83
CA TYR A 10 -21.80 -2.23 3.77
C TYR A 10 -23.17 -2.65 4.33
N ASP A 11 -24.14 -2.82 3.43
CA ASP A 11 -25.50 -3.27 3.76
C ASP A 11 -25.59 -4.79 3.59
N GLU A 12 -25.68 -5.51 4.71
CA GLU A 12 -25.75 -6.98 4.73
C GLU A 12 -27.04 -7.54 4.11
N ASN A 13 -28.12 -6.73 4.06
CA ASN A 13 -29.36 -7.14 3.42
C ASN A 13 -29.25 -7.09 1.89
N LYS A 14 -28.28 -6.31 1.36
CA LYS A 14 -28.02 -6.18 -0.08
C LYS A 14 -26.88 -7.06 -0.55
N PHE A 15 -25.85 -7.25 0.27
CA PHE A 15 -24.64 -7.97 -0.10
C PHE A 15 -24.28 -9.03 0.93
N SER A 16 -24.00 -10.25 0.46
CA SER A 16 -23.54 -11.36 1.32
C SER A 16 -22.09 -11.20 1.80
N LYS A 17 -21.30 -10.35 1.13
CA LYS A 17 -19.92 -10.00 1.47
C LYS A 17 -19.66 -8.52 1.16
N CYS A 18 -18.57 -7.97 1.70
CA CYS A 18 -18.21 -6.58 1.44
C CYS A 18 -17.90 -6.36 -0.06
N PRO A 19 -18.67 -5.52 -0.78
CA PRO A 19 -18.47 -5.32 -2.22
C PRO A 19 -17.15 -4.61 -2.54
N VAL A 20 -16.70 -3.71 -1.67
CA VAL A 20 -15.42 -2.99 -1.84
C VAL A 20 -14.23 -3.95 -1.79
N CYS A 21 -14.24 -4.89 -0.83
CA CYS A 21 -13.22 -5.92 -0.76
C CYS A 21 -13.25 -6.84 -1.99
N ASP A 22 -14.43 -7.14 -2.51
CA ASP A 22 -14.60 -8.02 -3.67
C ASP A 22 -14.03 -7.41 -4.96
N GLU A 23 -14.26 -6.12 -5.18
CA GLU A 23 -13.66 -5.39 -6.30
C GLU A 23 -12.13 -5.39 -6.23
N ASP A 24 -11.54 -5.16 -5.05
CA ASP A 24 -10.09 -5.19 -4.88
C ASP A 24 -9.50 -6.58 -5.13
N MET A 25 -10.19 -7.66 -4.75
CA MET A 25 -9.74 -9.03 -5.00
C MET A 25 -9.72 -9.41 -6.49
N ASN A 26 -10.50 -8.72 -7.34
CA ASN A 26 -10.52 -8.97 -8.77
C ASN A 26 -9.36 -8.29 -9.53
N LYS A 27 -8.57 -7.42 -8.88
CA LYS A 27 -7.40 -6.78 -9.51
C LYS A 27 -6.24 -7.78 -9.65
N LYS A 28 -5.61 -7.79 -10.81
CA LYS A 28 -4.42 -8.63 -11.06
C LYS A 28 -3.26 -8.19 -10.15
N ASN A 29 -2.66 -9.14 -9.44
CA ASN A 29 -1.44 -8.92 -8.66
C ASN A 29 -0.22 -8.98 -9.58
N ILE A 30 0.48 -7.86 -9.72
CA ILE A 30 1.69 -7.72 -10.55
C ILE A 30 2.97 -7.93 -9.73
N ALA A 31 2.98 -7.39 -8.51
CA ALA A 31 4.08 -7.53 -7.56
C ALA A 31 3.53 -7.51 -6.13
N PHE A 32 4.42 -7.57 -5.15
CA PHE A 32 4.10 -7.41 -3.74
C PHE A 32 4.99 -6.35 -3.10
N LEU A 33 4.42 -5.67 -2.11
CA LEU A 33 5.17 -4.96 -1.11
C LEU A 33 5.35 -5.88 0.09
N GLU A 34 6.60 -6.20 0.44
CA GLU A 34 6.91 -7.02 1.62
C GLU A 34 7.38 -6.12 2.75
N CYS A 35 6.76 -6.23 3.92
CA CYS A 35 7.28 -5.62 5.14
C CYS A 35 8.48 -6.42 5.64
N ILE A 36 9.65 -5.80 5.69
CA ILE A 36 10.92 -6.44 6.08
C ILE A 36 11.39 -6.00 7.47
N PHE A 37 10.73 -5.01 8.07
CA PHE A 37 10.98 -4.56 9.43
C PHE A 37 9.75 -3.87 9.99
N GLY A 38 9.44 -4.10 11.27
CA GLY A 38 8.27 -3.56 11.96
C GLY A 38 7.32 -4.66 12.41
N THR A 39 6.18 -4.26 12.97
CA THR A 39 5.12 -5.16 13.49
C THR A 39 4.51 -6.05 12.41
N GLY A 40 4.49 -5.58 11.15
CA GLY A 40 3.99 -6.33 10.00
C GLY A 40 5.02 -7.22 9.31
N MET A 41 6.21 -7.46 9.89
CA MET A 41 7.30 -8.19 9.22
C MET A 41 6.84 -9.52 8.61
N GLY A 42 7.22 -9.76 7.35
CA GLY A 42 6.85 -10.93 6.55
C GLY A 42 5.51 -10.80 5.82
N LYS A 43 4.67 -9.83 6.16
CA LYS A 43 3.41 -9.59 5.43
C LYS A 43 3.70 -9.05 4.03
N LYS A 44 2.95 -9.57 3.06
CA LYS A 44 2.99 -9.17 1.65
C LYS A 44 1.68 -8.54 1.25
N TYR A 45 1.76 -7.37 0.65
CA TYR A 45 0.60 -6.62 0.18
C TYR A 45 0.64 -6.53 -1.35
N PRO A 46 -0.44 -6.90 -2.05
CA PRO A 46 -0.43 -6.92 -3.51
C PRO A 46 -0.27 -5.51 -4.09
N ILE A 47 0.49 -5.41 -5.18
CA ILE A 47 0.58 -4.23 -6.02
C ILE A 47 -0.14 -4.54 -7.33
N HIS A 48 -0.97 -3.60 -7.75
CA HIS A 48 -1.74 -3.64 -8.98
C HIS A 48 -1.22 -2.62 -9.99
N GLU A 49 -1.79 -2.65 -11.19
CA GLU A 49 -1.52 -1.66 -12.22
C GLU A 49 -1.95 -0.24 -11.80
N GLY A 50 -1.17 0.76 -12.19
CA GLY A 50 -1.47 2.16 -11.90
C GLY A 50 -1.12 2.58 -10.47
N LEU A 51 -2.02 3.31 -9.83
CA LEU A 51 -1.82 3.93 -8.53
C LEU A 51 -2.16 2.96 -7.38
N ASN A 52 -1.23 2.79 -6.45
CA ASN A 52 -1.41 1.99 -5.24
C ASN A 52 -1.12 2.90 -4.04
N ARG A 53 -2.16 3.53 -3.50
CA ARG A 53 -2.09 4.43 -2.33
C ARG A 53 -1.91 3.61 -1.06
N ILE A 54 -0.97 4.02 -0.23
CA ILE A 54 -0.55 3.30 0.98
C ILE A 54 -0.95 4.12 2.21
N GLY A 55 -1.64 3.49 3.16
CA GLY A 55 -2.01 4.10 4.44
C GLY A 55 -2.76 3.14 5.36
N THR A 56 -3.14 3.61 6.55
CA THR A 56 -3.93 2.84 7.55
C THR A 56 -5.44 2.96 7.37
N GLY A 57 -5.92 3.77 6.41
CA GLY A 57 -7.34 3.92 6.11
C GLY A 57 -7.88 2.77 5.27
N CYS A 58 -9.14 2.37 5.51
CA CYS A 58 -9.76 1.29 4.76
C CYS A 58 -9.94 1.61 3.26
N GLN A 59 -9.97 2.89 2.90
CA GLN A 59 -10.05 3.39 1.52
C GLN A 59 -8.71 3.32 0.75
N MET A 60 -7.61 2.89 1.38
CA MET A 60 -6.31 2.74 0.75
C MET A 60 -6.24 1.46 -0.09
N ASP A 61 -5.54 1.53 -1.22
CA ASP A 61 -5.34 0.39 -2.11
C ASP A 61 -4.46 -0.67 -1.40
N ILE A 62 -3.39 -0.20 -0.74
CA ILE A 62 -2.55 -0.98 0.16
C ILE A 62 -2.83 -0.53 1.60
N HIS A 63 -3.68 -1.31 2.27
CA HIS A 63 -4.13 -1.06 3.63
C HIS A 63 -3.14 -1.65 4.66
N LEU A 64 -2.34 -0.80 5.30
CA LEU A 64 -1.34 -1.18 6.29
C LEU A 64 -1.80 -0.80 7.70
N THR A 65 -2.31 -1.73 8.49
CA THR A 65 -2.83 -1.45 9.85
C THR A 65 -1.83 -1.75 10.97
N ASP A 66 -0.70 -2.38 10.65
CA ASP A 66 0.23 -2.91 11.64
C ASP A 66 1.04 -1.80 12.35
N ASP A 67 1.20 -0.63 11.73
CA ASP A 67 2.01 0.47 12.22
C ASP A 67 1.18 1.76 12.33
N ILE A 68 0.85 2.13 13.57
CA ILE A 68 0.01 3.30 13.88
C ILE A 68 0.65 4.64 13.49
N GLN A 69 1.96 4.69 13.19
CA GLN A 69 2.63 5.91 12.74
C GLN A 69 2.45 6.15 11.23
N ILE A 70 1.90 5.18 10.50
CA ILE A 70 1.47 5.37 9.12
C ILE A 70 0.14 6.14 9.13
N THR A 71 0.02 7.13 8.24
CA THR A 71 -1.14 8.01 8.18
C THR A 71 -2.39 7.25 7.74
N ARG A 72 -3.56 7.69 8.23
CA ARG A 72 -4.86 7.14 7.78
C ARG A 72 -5.13 7.44 6.32
N ASP A 73 -4.79 8.65 5.90
CA ASP A 73 -4.79 9.05 4.49
C ASP A 73 -3.53 8.56 3.78
N ASN A 74 -3.47 8.81 2.48
CA ASN A 74 -2.37 8.41 1.59
C ASN A 74 -1.02 8.89 2.15
N HIS A 75 -0.23 7.98 2.73
CA HIS A 75 1.10 8.26 3.27
C HIS A 75 2.13 8.38 2.16
N CYS A 76 2.05 7.47 1.19
CA CYS A 76 2.78 7.49 -0.06
C CYS A 76 2.05 6.62 -1.09
N THR A 77 2.45 6.72 -2.34
CA THR A 77 1.86 5.94 -3.43
C THR A 77 2.96 5.20 -4.18
N ILE A 78 2.72 3.92 -4.48
CA ILE A 78 3.48 3.18 -5.48
C ILE A 78 2.72 3.25 -6.80
N VAL A 79 3.40 3.74 -7.84
CA VAL A 79 2.87 3.80 -9.20
C VAL A 79 3.58 2.72 -10.02
N TYR A 80 2.81 1.77 -10.53
CA TYR A 80 3.30 0.84 -11.56
C TYR A 80 2.88 1.34 -12.94
N ASP A 81 3.86 1.70 -13.76
CA ASP A 81 3.72 2.12 -15.15
C ASP A 81 3.93 0.89 -16.05
N ILE A 82 2.82 0.36 -16.61
CA ILE A 82 2.84 -0.87 -17.40
C ILE A 82 3.61 -0.71 -18.71
N ASP A 83 3.52 0.46 -19.34
CA ASP A 83 4.18 0.74 -20.61
C ASP A 83 5.70 0.77 -20.45
N LYS A 84 6.18 1.15 -19.27
CA LYS A 84 7.62 1.24 -18.96
C LYS A 84 8.16 0.08 -18.15
N ASP A 85 7.32 -0.84 -17.67
CA ASP A 85 7.63 -1.84 -16.63
C ASP A 85 8.45 -1.25 -15.47
N LYS A 86 7.96 -0.13 -14.92
CA LYS A 86 8.69 0.62 -13.88
C LYS A 86 7.80 0.98 -12.70
N TYR A 87 8.40 0.91 -11.52
CA TYR A 87 7.80 1.29 -10.26
C TYR A 87 8.34 2.64 -9.81
N LYS A 88 7.46 3.52 -9.37
CA LYS A 88 7.80 4.83 -8.82
C LYS A 88 7.16 4.99 -7.45
N ILE A 89 7.92 5.46 -6.47
CA ILE A 89 7.38 5.89 -5.18
C ILE A 89 7.14 7.39 -5.19
N VAL A 90 5.97 7.81 -4.73
CA VAL A 90 5.52 9.20 -4.65
C VAL A 90 5.23 9.53 -3.19
N PRO A 91 5.98 10.47 -2.55
CA PRO A 91 5.68 10.89 -1.18
C PRO A 91 4.44 11.80 -1.17
N SER A 92 3.61 11.69 -0.13
CA SER A 92 2.52 12.63 0.11
C SER A 92 2.98 13.84 0.92
N THR A 93 2.27 14.96 0.77
CA THR A 93 2.46 16.14 1.62
C THR A 93 1.99 15.82 3.04
N GLY A 94 2.77 16.24 4.04
CA GLY A 94 2.42 16.05 5.46
C GLY A 94 2.76 14.66 6.03
N SER A 95 3.36 13.78 5.24
CA SER A 95 3.92 12.50 5.68
C SER A 95 5.42 12.43 5.38
N PHE A 96 6.14 11.54 6.07
CA PHE A 96 7.57 11.32 5.82
C PHE A 96 7.82 9.92 5.27
N THR A 97 8.15 9.88 3.97
CA THR A 97 8.63 8.67 3.30
C THR A 97 10.13 8.76 3.15
N TYR A 98 10.85 7.71 3.55
CA TYR A 98 12.29 7.59 3.35
C TYR A 98 12.55 6.51 2.30
N LEU A 99 13.51 6.74 1.41
CA LEU A 99 14.00 5.76 0.44
C LEU A 99 15.50 5.59 0.65
N ASN A 100 15.95 4.37 0.93
CA ASN A 100 17.33 4.03 1.24
C ASN A 100 17.92 4.95 2.33
N ASN A 101 17.18 5.08 3.43
CA ASN A 101 17.50 5.94 4.58
C ASN A 101 17.55 7.46 4.31
N VAL A 102 17.19 7.92 3.10
CA VAL A 102 17.14 9.33 2.74
C VAL A 102 15.70 9.80 2.64
N LEU A 103 15.38 10.95 3.23
CA LEU A 103 14.04 11.56 3.13
C LEU A 103 13.69 11.82 1.65
N LEU A 104 12.59 11.22 1.20
CA LEU A 104 12.11 11.34 -0.17
C LEU A 104 11.26 12.61 -0.32
N ARG A 105 11.77 13.60 -1.05
CA ARG A 105 11.07 14.88 -1.29
C ARG A 105 10.30 14.94 -2.62
N LYS A 106 10.67 14.10 -3.58
CA LYS A 106 10.11 14.07 -4.93
C LYS A 106 9.96 12.63 -5.39
N PRO A 107 9.08 12.35 -6.37
CA PRO A 107 8.94 11.00 -6.91
C PRO A 107 10.27 10.41 -7.38
N LYS A 108 10.51 9.13 -7.09
CA LYS A 108 11.69 8.38 -7.55
C LYS A 108 11.32 6.98 -8.03
N TYR A 109 12.07 6.48 -9.00
CA TYR A 109 12.01 5.06 -9.36
C TYR A 109 12.54 4.21 -8.22
N ILE A 110 11.95 3.02 -8.06
CA ILE A 110 12.38 2.03 -7.07
C ILE A 110 12.56 0.66 -7.73
N HIS A 111 13.45 -0.13 -7.14
CA HIS A 111 13.81 -1.48 -7.55
C HIS A 111 13.72 -2.44 -6.34
N GLU A 112 13.86 -3.74 -6.55
CA GLU A 112 13.63 -4.77 -5.51
C GLU A 112 14.62 -4.69 -4.33
N ASN A 113 15.82 -4.15 -4.57
CA ASN A 113 16.83 -3.97 -3.54
C ASN A 113 16.66 -2.65 -2.76
N ASP A 114 15.79 -1.75 -3.24
CA ASP A 114 15.52 -0.51 -2.53
C ASP A 114 14.61 -0.77 -1.34
N VAL A 115 14.92 -0.10 -0.24
CA VAL A 115 14.11 -0.13 0.97
C VAL A 115 13.50 1.23 1.18
N PHE A 116 12.18 1.28 1.32
CA PHE A 116 11.52 2.50 1.79
C PHE A 116 10.95 2.30 3.19
N ARG A 117 10.94 3.38 3.95
CA ARG A 117 10.38 3.44 5.31
C ARG A 117 9.27 4.47 5.37
N ILE A 118 8.15 4.05 5.94
CA ILE A 118 7.02 4.88 6.31
C ILE A 118 6.62 4.51 7.74
N GLY A 119 6.24 5.49 8.55
CA GLY A 119 6.11 5.28 9.99
C GLY A 119 7.41 4.71 10.59
N ARG A 120 7.31 3.56 11.25
CA ARG A 120 8.42 2.78 11.84
C ARG A 120 8.74 1.50 11.06
N SER A 121 8.05 1.24 9.95
CA SER A 121 8.15 -0.01 9.20
C SER A 121 8.92 0.16 7.88
N ASN A 122 9.73 -0.83 7.54
CA ASN A 122 10.48 -0.86 6.29
C ASN A 122 9.86 -1.86 5.32
N PHE A 123 9.83 -1.50 4.05
CA PHE A 123 9.26 -2.32 3.01
C PHE A 123 10.17 -2.38 1.79
N ARG A 124 10.06 -3.48 1.04
CA ARG A 124 10.71 -3.67 -0.26
C ARG A 124 9.71 -4.15 -1.30
N LEU A 125 10.01 -3.84 -2.56
CA LEU A 125 9.31 -4.42 -3.70
C LEU A 125 9.77 -5.87 -3.90
N VAL A 126 8.82 -6.77 -4.15
CA VAL A 126 9.05 -8.17 -4.54
C VAL A 126 8.26 -8.42 -5.81
N LYS A 127 8.93 -8.58 -6.95
CA LYS A 127 8.26 -8.96 -8.20
C LYS A 127 7.79 -10.42 -8.13
N LYS A 128 6.80 -10.75 -8.96
CA LYS A 128 6.37 -12.13 -9.18
C LYS A 128 7.36 -12.90 -10.04
#